data_AF-A0A0M9EM65-F1
#
_entry.id   AF-A0A0M9EM65-F1
#
_cell.length_a   1.000
_cell.length_b   1.000
_cell.length_c   1.000
_cell.angle_alpha   90.00
_cell.angle_beta   90.00
_cell.angle_gamma   90.00
#
_symmetry.space_group_name_H-M   'P 1'
#
loop_
_entity.id
_entity.type
_entity.pdbx_description
1 polymer ?
#
loop_
_entity_poly.entity_id
_entity_poly.type
_entity_poly.pdbx_seq_one_letter_code
_entity_poly.pdbx_strand_id
1 'polypeptide(L)'
;MTREQEPKKLMIVRNDGPDADNIAAFMLMFQWANKRSDVELVIIFEPRAVDFSLKSLKPDAQEHLDSLLRKHFSGAGSPLKIRLNGLLTEQAINKVEKISDEDRALLHMAIKDSNGSVEDSKLHASLVAGDLAMCLCERPGTSGRHSKFTVLVDNEGLPKASPVNLKCHAQEQLFSRTPEEIREFYRSMESPMPQRREKIRQWYEKCISEADEKR
;
A
#
# COMPACT_ATOMS: atom_id res chain seq x y z
N MET A 1 47.88 -6.77 21.15
CA MET A 1 47.62 -6.44 19.74
C MET A 1 46.14 -6.18 19.57
N THR A 2 45.75 -4.91 19.60
CA THR A 2 44.41 -4.44 19.22
C THR A 2 44.28 -4.63 17.72
N ARG A 3 43.42 -5.56 17.27
CA ARG A 3 43.03 -5.62 15.85
C ARG A 3 42.32 -4.32 15.53
N GLU A 4 42.93 -3.45 14.73
CA GLU A 4 42.20 -2.40 14.04
C GLU A 4 41.06 -3.07 13.27
N GLN A 5 39.82 -2.70 13.58
CA GLN A 5 38.68 -3.14 12.79
C GLN A 5 38.86 -2.57 11.38
N GLU A 6 38.94 -3.45 10.37
CA GLU A 6 38.93 -3.02 8.98
C GLU A 6 37.72 -2.10 8.73
N PRO A 7 37.91 -1.00 7.98
CA PRO A 7 36.85 -0.02 7.77
C PRO A 7 35.68 -0.67 7.03
N LYS A 8 34.50 -0.67 7.68
CA LYS A 8 33.25 -1.11 7.07
C LYS A 8 32.78 -0.11 6.03
N LYS A 9 32.37 -0.60 4.87
CA LYS A 9 31.71 0.15 3.82
C LYS A 9 30.21 0.14 4.07
N LEU A 10 29.60 1.33 4.06
CA LEU A 10 28.15 1.47 4.15
C LEU A 10 27.57 1.53 2.73
N MET A 11 26.61 0.67 2.45
CA MET A 11 25.83 0.69 1.21
C MET A 11 24.42 1.14 1.53
N ILE A 12 24.00 2.27 0.99
CA ILE A 12 22.66 2.81 1.17
C ILE A 12 21.89 2.60 -0.14
N VAL A 13 20.74 1.96 -0.05
CA VAL A 13 19.83 1.73 -1.18
C VAL A 13 18.48 2.32 -0.84
N ARG A 14 17.89 3.04 -1.79
CA ARG A 14 16.56 3.63 -1.68
C ARG A 14 15.73 3.13 -2.85
N ASN A 15 14.44 2.88 -2.64
CA ASN A 15 13.53 2.59 -3.75
C ASN A 15 13.37 3.79 -4.67
N ASP A 16 13.16 3.53 -5.97
CA ASP A 16 12.82 4.57 -6.94
C ASP A 16 11.34 4.93 -6.77
N GLY A 17 11.07 5.76 -5.76
CA GLY A 17 9.72 6.09 -5.35
C GLY A 17 8.90 4.87 -4.93
N PRO A 18 7.57 5.00 -4.90
CA PRO A 18 6.69 3.98 -4.34
C PRO A 18 6.59 2.65 -5.12
N ASP A 19 7.36 2.40 -6.18
CA ASP A 19 7.09 1.31 -7.14
C ASP A 19 7.39 -0.12 -6.63
N ALA A 20 6.65 -1.10 -7.17
CA ALA A 20 6.62 -2.49 -6.67
C ALA A 20 7.83 -3.33 -7.11
N ASP A 21 8.50 -2.95 -8.20
CA ASP A 21 9.71 -3.60 -8.72
C ASP A 21 10.95 -3.39 -7.83
N ASN A 22 10.85 -2.52 -6.83
CA ASN A 22 11.90 -2.23 -5.86
C ASN A 22 12.29 -3.42 -4.96
N ILE A 23 11.38 -4.38 -4.72
CA ILE A 23 11.66 -5.56 -3.87
C ILE A 23 12.76 -6.43 -4.49
N ALA A 24 12.69 -6.69 -5.81
CA ALA A 24 13.69 -7.48 -6.51
C ALA A 24 15.09 -6.82 -6.45
N ALA A 25 15.13 -5.49 -6.56
CA ALA A 25 16.37 -4.72 -6.42
C ALA A 25 16.95 -4.85 -5.01
N PHE A 26 16.14 -4.68 -3.96
CA PHE A 26 16.59 -4.89 -2.57
C PHE A 26 17.12 -6.30 -2.33
N MET A 27 16.44 -7.32 -2.87
CA MET A 27 16.87 -8.71 -2.78
C MET A 27 18.23 -8.94 -3.45
N LEU A 28 18.49 -8.32 -4.60
CA LEU A 28 19.79 -8.40 -5.29
C LEU A 28 20.89 -7.73 -4.47
N MET A 29 20.64 -6.53 -3.94
CA MET A 29 21.61 -5.79 -3.14
C MET A 29 21.93 -6.51 -1.82
N PHE A 30 20.91 -7.09 -1.17
CA PHE A 30 21.11 -7.94 -0.01
C PHE A 30 21.98 -9.17 -0.32
N GLN A 31 21.72 -9.87 -1.42
CA GLN A 31 22.55 -11.03 -1.82
C GLN A 31 24.00 -10.64 -2.10
N TRP A 32 24.23 -9.46 -2.68
CA TRP A 32 25.56 -8.95 -2.92
C TRP A 32 26.28 -8.57 -1.62
N ALA A 33 25.59 -7.87 -0.71
CA ALA A 33 26.13 -7.47 0.59
C ALA A 33 26.41 -8.67 1.49
N ASN A 34 25.56 -9.69 1.48
CA ASN A 34 25.73 -10.90 2.31
C ASN A 34 26.96 -11.73 1.94
N LYS A 35 27.54 -11.51 0.75
CA LYS A 35 28.81 -12.13 0.33
C LYS A 35 30.04 -11.32 0.77
N ARG A 36 29.86 -10.20 1.47
CA ARG A 36 30.91 -9.24 1.83
C ARG A 36 30.83 -8.84 3.29
N SER A 37 31.75 -9.35 4.10
CA SER A 37 31.82 -9.04 5.53
C SER A 37 32.23 -7.59 5.85
N ASP A 38 32.82 -6.89 4.88
CA ASP A 38 33.18 -5.48 4.98
C ASP A 38 32.03 -4.54 4.62
N VAL A 39 30.85 -5.04 4.24
CA VAL A 39 29.69 -4.23 3.83
C VAL A 39 28.57 -4.30 4.85
N GLU A 40 28.01 -3.14 5.18
CA GLU A 40 26.76 -2.99 5.92
C GLU A 40 25.70 -2.38 4.98
N LEU A 41 24.52 -3.00 4.92
CA LEU A 41 23.45 -2.58 4.02
C LEU A 41 22.38 -1.78 4.77
N VAL A 42 22.05 -0.60 4.28
CA VAL A 42 20.91 0.20 4.75
C VAL A 42 19.93 0.36 3.60
N ILE A 43 18.70 -0.08 3.82
CA ILE A 43 17.58 0.08 2.91
C ILE A 43 16.71 1.22 3.43
N ILE A 44 16.53 2.26 2.64
CA ILE A 44 15.54 3.31 2.88
C ILE A 44 14.31 2.97 2.05
N PHE A 45 13.22 2.62 2.73
CA PHE A 45 11.95 2.26 2.15
C PHE A 45 11.00 3.46 2.19
N GLU A 46 10.61 3.93 1.01
CA GLU A 46 9.65 5.00 0.80
C GLU A 46 8.28 4.41 0.46
N PRO A 47 7.34 4.36 1.41
CA PRO A 47 6.06 3.70 1.23
C PRO A 47 5.12 4.46 0.27
N ARG A 48 4.20 3.72 -0.36
CA ARG A 48 3.03 4.30 -1.04
C ARG A 48 2.07 4.90 -0.01
N ALA A 49 1.48 6.05 -0.31
CA ALA A 49 0.27 6.47 0.40
C ALA A 49 -0.89 5.54 0.03
N VAL A 50 -1.65 5.10 1.03
CA VAL A 50 -2.81 4.21 0.84
C VAL A 50 -4.03 4.77 1.57
N ASP A 51 -5.21 4.38 1.08
CA ASP A 51 -6.46 4.65 1.78
C ASP A 51 -7.28 3.36 1.89
N PHE A 52 -7.56 2.98 3.12
CA PHE A 52 -8.36 1.82 3.46
C PHE A 52 -9.85 2.00 3.11
N SER A 53 -10.30 3.20 2.72
CA SER A 53 -11.68 3.43 2.26
C SER A 53 -11.92 3.02 0.81
N LEU A 54 -10.90 3.00 -0.05
CA LEU A 54 -11.08 2.91 -1.49
C LEU A 54 -11.68 1.56 -1.91
N LYS A 55 -12.83 1.60 -2.61
CA LYS A 55 -13.44 0.44 -3.26
C LYS A 55 -12.91 0.28 -4.68
N SER A 56 -12.94 -0.95 -5.20
CA SER A 56 -13.01 -1.15 -6.65
C SER A 56 -14.47 -1.41 -7.05
N LEU A 57 -14.88 -0.78 -8.15
CA LEU A 57 -16.18 -1.04 -8.78
C LEU A 57 -16.20 -2.47 -9.35
N LYS A 58 -17.31 -3.17 -9.15
CA LYS A 58 -17.60 -4.37 -9.96
C LYS A 58 -17.89 -3.93 -11.40
N PRO A 59 -17.61 -4.76 -12.43
CA PRO A 59 -17.81 -4.40 -13.83
C PRO A 59 -19.22 -3.87 -14.14
N ASP A 60 -20.27 -4.56 -13.67
CA ASP A 60 -21.67 -4.17 -13.92
C ASP A 60 -22.00 -2.82 -13.25
N ALA A 61 -21.48 -2.60 -12.04
CA ALA A 61 -21.62 -1.33 -11.33
C ALA A 61 -20.83 -0.20 -12.02
N GLN A 62 -19.73 -0.54 -12.69
CA GLN A 62 -18.95 0.42 -13.46
C GLN A 62 -19.71 0.89 -14.71
N GLU A 63 -20.32 -0.03 -15.47
CA GLU A 63 -21.12 0.37 -16.64
C GLU A 63 -22.32 1.23 -16.23
N HIS A 64 -23.00 0.85 -15.15
CA HIS A 64 -24.11 1.64 -14.61
C HIS A 64 -23.65 3.02 -14.15
N LEU A 65 -22.52 3.11 -13.42
CA LEU A 65 -21.93 4.38 -13.04
C LEU A 65 -21.55 5.22 -14.26
N ASP A 66 -20.89 4.63 -15.27
CA ASP A 66 -20.49 5.34 -16.48
C ASP A 66 -21.71 5.88 -17.24
N SER A 67 -22.84 5.17 -17.22
CA SER A 67 -24.13 5.64 -17.75
C SER A 67 -24.66 6.85 -16.97
N LEU A 68 -24.68 6.78 -15.64
CA LEU A 68 -25.10 7.89 -14.76
C LEU A 68 -24.21 9.13 -14.96
N LEU A 69 -22.89 8.95 -15.07
CA LEU A 69 -21.93 10.01 -15.31
C LEU A 69 -22.14 10.69 -16.67
N ARG A 70 -22.39 9.92 -17.73
CA ARG A 70 -22.72 10.49 -19.05
C ARG A 70 -24.03 11.29 -19.03
N LYS A 71 -25.03 10.79 -18.28
CA LYS A 71 -26.36 11.41 -18.21
C LYS A 71 -26.36 12.72 -17.41
N HIS A 72 -25.64 12.75 -16.28
CA HIS A 72 -25.76 13.84 -15.30
C HIS A 72 -24.51 14.73 -15.20
N PHE A 73 -23.34 14.27 -15.65
CA PHE A 73 -22.05 14.92 -15.42
C PHE A 73 -21.15 14.99 -16.67
N SER A 74 -21.73 14.92 -17.88
CA SER A 74 -20.97 14.98 -19.14
C SER A 74 -20.10 16.23 -19.29
N GLY A 75 -20.49 17.35 -18.65
CA GLY A 75 -19.71 18.59 -18.62
C GLY A 75 -18.44 18.54 -17.76
N ALA A 76 -18.31 17.57 -16.83
CA ALA A 76 -17.14 17.44 -15.96
C ALA A 76 -15.98 16.64 -16.60
N GLY A 77 -16.25 15.91 -17.69
CA GLY A 77 -15.26 15.12 -18.42
C GLY A 77 -15.78 13.74 -18.84
N SER A 78 -14.90 12.90 -19.36
CA SER A 78 -15.24 11.51 -19.65
C SER A 78 -15.48 10.72 -18.35
N PRO A 79 -16.35 9.69 -18.33
CA PRO A 79 -16.59 8.88 -17.14
C PRO A 79 -15.31 8.33 -16.52
N LEU A 80 -14.38 7.85 -17.36
CA LEU A 80 -13.06 7.41 -16.93
C LEU A 80 -12.30 8.51 -16.17
N LYS A 81 -12.25 9.73 -16.71
CA LYS A 81 -11.55 10.85 -16.09
C LYS A 81 -12.21 11.26 -14.77
N ILE A 82 -13.54 11.25 -14.71
CA ILE A 82 -14.30 11.57 -13.51
C ILE A 82 -14.01 10.54 -12.42
N ARG A 83 -14.07 9.24 -12.73
CA ARG A 83 -13.80 8.15 -11.77
C ARG A 83 -12.36 8.15 -11.27
N LEU A 84 -11.38 8.30 -12.16
CA LEU A 84 -9.96 8.24 -11.78
C LEU A 84 -9.53 9.42 -10.89
N ASN A 85 -10.08 10.61 -11.13
CA ASN A 85 -9.67 11.81 -10.41
C ASN A 85 -10.65 12.22 -9.30
N GLY A 86 -11.78 11.51 -9.18
CA GLY A 86 -12.84 11.82 -8.21
C GLY A 86 -13.43 13.22 -8.40
N LEU A 87 -13.85 13.57 -9.62
CA LEU A 87 -14.22 14.96 -9.96
C LEU A 87 -15.61 15.38 -9.45
N LEU A 88 -16.39 14.47 -8.85
CA LEU A 88 -17.68 14.83 -8.28
C LEU A 88 -17.55 15.42 -6.87
N THR A 89 -18.56 16.19 -6.49
CA THR A 89 -18.73 16.70 -5.13
C THR A 89 -20.11 16.31 -4.60
N GLU A 90 -20.22 16.21 -3.27
CA GLU A 90 -21.50 16.04 -2.57
C GLU A 90 -22.58 17.00 -3.08
N GLN A 91 -22.22 18.28 -3.23
CA GLN A 91 -23.14 19.31 -3.71
C GLN A 91 -23.62 19.06 -5.15
N ALA A 92 -22.74 18.55 -6.03
CA ALA A 92 -23.10 18.25 -7.40
C ALA A 92 -24.05 17.05 -7.49
N ILE A 93 -23.85 16.03 -6.66
CA ILE A 93 -24.71 14.84 -6.59
C ILE A 93 -26.08 15.18 -5.98
N ASN A 94 -26.11 16.03 -4.96
CA ASN A 94 -27.36 16.47 -4.31
C ASN A 94 -28.25 17.32 -5.22
N LYS A 95 -27.69 17.96 -6.25
CA LYS A 95 -28.45 18.68 -7.28
C LYS A 95 -29.11 17.76 -8.33
N VAL A 96 -28.72 16.48 -8.38
CA VAL A 96 -29.35 15.54 -9.30
C VAL A 96 -30.68 15.08 -8.72
N GLU A 97 -31.77 15.52 -9.35
CA GLU A 97 -33.13 15.13 -9.02
C GLU A 97 -33.50 13.80 -9.70
N LYS A 98 -34.46 13.06 -9.11
CA LYS A 98 -35.07 11.83 -9.67
C LYS A 98 -34.07 10.69 -9.94
N ILE A 99 -33.16 10.45 -9.00
CA ILE A 99 -32.31 9.26 -8.96
C ILE A 99 -32.66 8.41 -7.74
N SER A 100 -32.47 7.09 -7.83
CA SER A 100 -32.64 6.20 -6.69
C SER A 100 -31.53 6.43 -5.65
N ASP A 101 -31.75 5.97 -4.41
CA ASP A 101 -30.71 5.99 -3.38
C ASP A 101 -29.50 5.11 -3.76
N GLU A 102 -29.75 4.03 -4.53
CA GLU A 102 -28.71 3.15 -5.07
C GLU A 102 -27.85 3.87 -6.12
N ASP A 103 -28.47 4.59 -7.05
CA ASP A 103 -27.77 5.41 -8.05
C ASP A 103 -26.98 6.54 -7.38
N ARG A 104 -27.56 7.14 -6.34
CA ARG A 104 -26.90 8.16 -5.54
C ARG A 104 -25.65 7.58 -4.86
N ALA A 105 -25.79 6.44 -4.17
CA ALA A 105 -24.66 5.74 -3.55
C ALA A 105 -23.57 5.37 -4.56
N LEU A 106 -23.95 5.01 -5.78
CA LEU A 106 -23.01 4.71 -6.85
C LEU A 106 -22.24 5.96 -7.34
N LEU A 107 -22.93 7.10 -7.47
CA LEU A 107 -22.32 8.38 -7.81
C LEU A 107 -21.34 8.88 -6.74
N HIS A 108 -21.62 8.64 -5.45
CA HIS A 108 -20.67 8.99 -4.37
C HIS A 108 -19.32 8.30 -4.54
N MET A 109 -19.25 7.17 -5.24
CA MET A 109 -17.97 6.49 -5.51
C MET A 109 -17.09 7.22 -6.54
N ALA A 110 -17.61 8.26 -7.19
CA ALA A 110 -16.85 9.15 -8.08
C ALA A 110 -16.52 10.50 -7.41
N ILE A 111 -16.80 10.66 -6.12
CA ILE A 111 -16.21 11.72 -5.31
C ILE A 111 -14.77 11.31 -4.99
N LYS A 112 -13.83 12.26 -5.02
CA LYS A 112 -12.50 12.03 -4.48
C LYS A 112 -12.62 11.81 -2.98
N ASP A 113 -12.41 10.59 -2.52
CA ASP A 113 -12.21 10.31 -1.10
C ASP A 113 -11.11 11.26 -0.57
N SER A 114 -11.22 11.65 0.71
CA SER A 114 -10.16 12.42 1.40
C SER A 114 -8.78 11.84 1.08
N ASN A 115 -7.70 12.62 1.13
CA ASN A 115 -6.33 12.25 0.71
C ASN A 115 -5.67 11.03 1.43
N GLY A 116 -6.44 10.04 1.88
CA GLY A 116 -6.01 8.98 2.77
C GLY A 116 -5.89 9.48 4.20
N SER A 117 -5.91 8.52 5.12
CA SER A 117 -5.44 8.74 6.48
C SER A 117 -3.92 8.54 6.46
N VAL A 118 -3.16 9.56 6.89
CA VAL A 118 -1.70 9.44 7.05
C VAL A 118 -1.34 8.28 7.97
N GLU A 119 -2.15 8.04 9.01
CA GLU A 119 -1.96 6.92 9.93
C GLU A 119 -2.22 5.57 9.24
N ASP A 120 -3.15 5.49 8.29
CA ASP A 120 -3.37 4.26 7.51
C ASP A 120 -2.15 3.97 6.62
N SER A 121 -1.55 5.03 6.05
CA SER A 121 -0.33 4.93 5.25
C SER A 121 0.89 4.54 6.07
N LYS A 122 1.07 5.09 7.27
CA LYS A 122 2.14 4.69 8.18
C LYS A 122 1.98 3.24 8.64
N LEU A 123 0.76 2.82 8.97
CA LEU A 123 0.48 1.45 9.36
C LEU A 123 0.81 0.48 8.22
N HIS A 124 0.45 0.86 6.99
CA HIS A 124 0.82 0.12 5.81
C HIS A 124 2.33 0.03 5.60
N ALA A 125 3.04 1.16 5.72
CA ALA A 125 4.48 1.22 5.61
C ALA A 125 5.20 0.29 6.61
N SER A 126 4.74 0.27 7.87
CA SER A 126 5.28 -0.60 8.92
C SER A 126 5.12 -2.08 8.58
N LEU A 127 3.93 -2.50 8.10
CA LEU A 127 3.72 -3.88 7.70
C LEU A 127 4.65 -4.27 6.53
N VAL A 128 4.68 -3.47 5.46
CA VAL A 128 5.49 -3.78 4.26
C VAL A 128 6.99 -3.79 4.58
N ALA A 129 7.47 -2.89 5.43
CA ALA A 129 8.86 -2.88 5.87
C ALA A 129 9.21 -4.12 6.72
N GLY A 130 8.29 -4.54 7.59
CA GLY A 130 8.41 -5.78 8.35
C GLY A 130 8.49 -7.00 7.45
N ASP A 131 7.57 -7.08 6.48
CA ASP A 131 7.50 -8.14 5.46
C ASP A 131 8.78 -8.21 4.63
N LEU A 132 9.32 -7.06 4.21
CA LEU A 132 10.59 -6.97 3.50
C LEU A 132 11.73 -7.52 4.35
N ALA A 133 11.84 -7.08 5.61
CA ALA A 133 12.88 -7.55 6.51
C ALA A 133 12.81 -9.07 6.74
N MET A 134 11.60 -9.62 6.94
CA MET A 134 11.38 -11.06 7.08
C MET A 134 11.77 -11.82 5.82
N CYS A 135 11.35 -11.33 4.64
CA CYS A 135 11.69 -11.93 3.34
C CYS A 135 13.21 -12.01 3.11
N LEU A 136 13.97 -11.00 3.57
CA LEU A 136 15.43 -11.00 3.49
C LEU A 136 16.07 -11.99 4.50
N CYS A 137 15.47 -12.21 5.67
CA CYS A 137 15.95 -13.12 6.71
C CYS A 137 15.70 -14.61 6.42
N GLU A 138 14.52 -14.98 5.93
CA GLU A 138 14.05 -16.39 5.86
C GLU A 138 14.54 -17.16 4.62
N ARG A 139 15.47 -16.60 3.84
CA ARG A 139 15.80 -17.14 2.53
C ARG A 139 16.65 -18.43 2.61
N PRO A 140 16.28 -19.52 1.90
CA PRO A 140 17.08 -20.75 1.87
C PRO A 140 18.49 -20.50 1.33
N GLY A 141 19.52 -20.98 2.05
CA GLY A 141 20.92 -20.81 1.68
C GLY A 141 21.66 -19.67 2.38
N THR A 142 21.00 -18.92 3.28
CA THR A 142 21.64 -17.91 4.15
C THR A 142 22.15 -18.50 5.46
N SER A 143 22.74 -19.70 5.44
CA SER A 143 23.24 -20.43 6.62
C SER A 143 24.54 -19.86 7.22
N GLY A 144 24.94 -18.64 6.83
CA GLY A 144 26.15 -17.96 7.29
C GLY A 144 25.80 -16.69 8.08
N ARG A 145 26.77 -16.17 8.86
CA ARG A 145 26.65 -14.88 9.58
C ARG A 145 25.98 -13.84 8.67
N HIS A 146 24.73 -13.48 8.97
CA HIS A 146 24.01 -12.47 8.21
C HIS A 146 24.84 -11.18 8.19
N SER A 147 25.08 -10.63 7.00
CA SER A 147 25.49 -9.22 6.90
C SER A 147 24.43 -8.38 7.62
N LYS A 148 24.86 -7.51 8.53
CA LYS A 148 23.96 -6.58 9.21
C LYS A 148 23.27 -5.74 8.14
N PHE A 149 21.95 -5.79 8.11
CA PHE A 149 21.15 -4.89 7.30
C PHE A 149 20.18 -4.13 8.19
N THR A 150 19.83 -2.92 7.78
CA THR A 150 18.84 -2.07 8.46
C THR A 150 17.81 -1.63 7.42
N VAL A 151 16.52 -1.76 7.75
CA VAL A 151 15.44 -1.17 6.96
C VAL A 151 14.94 0.07 7.71
N LEU A 152 15.06 1.23 7.08
CA LEU A 152 14.55 2.52 7.56
C LEU A 152 13.31 2.88 6.73
N VAL A 153 12.25 3.34 7.39
CA VAL A 153 11.01 3.75 6.72
C VAL A 153 10.93 5.27 6.68
N ASP A 154 10.90 5.85 5.48
CA ASP A 154 10.70 7.29 5.30
C ASP A 154 9.21 7.64 5.29
N ASN A 155 8.67 7.91 6.49
CA ASN A 155 7.29 8.37 6.62
C ASN A 155 7.12 9.87 6.32
N GLU A 156 8.20 10.67 6.29
CA GLU A 156 8.11 12.10 6.00
C GLU A 156 7.84 12.35 4.51
N GLY A 157 8.37 11.47 3.66
CA GLY A 157 8.15 11.46 2.21
C GLY A 157 6.77 10.95 1.76
N LEU A 158 5.89 10.52 2.68
CA LEU A 158 4.58 9.97 2.33
C LEU A 158 3.77 10.96 1.48
N PRO A 159 3.37 10.60 0.24
CA PRO A 159 2.62 11.49 -0.62
C PRO A 159 1.31 11.92 0.03
N LYS A 160 1.14 13.23 0.23
CA LYS A 160 -0.10 13.80 0.79
C LYS A 160 -1.27 13.83 -0.21
N ALA A 161 -1.07 13.32 -1.42
CA ALA A 161 -2.05 13.32 -2.49
C ALA A 161 -2.07 11.96 -3.19
N SER A 162 -3.26 11.55 -3.63
CA SER A 162 -3.50 10.38 -4.49
C SER A 162 -3.07 9.03 -3.88
N PRO A 163 -3.66 8.62 -2.74
CA PRO A 163 -3.42 7.29 -2.21
C PRO A 163 -3.79 6.21 -3.22
N VAL A 164 -3.01 5.12 -3.25
CA VAL A 164 -3.30 3.99 -4.13
C VAL A 164 -4.45 3.16 -3.58
N ASN A 165 -5.21 2.56 -4.51
CA ASN A 165 -6.27 1.62 -4.15
C ASN A 165 -5.66 0.26 -3.79
N LEU A 166 -5.62 -0.04 -2.49
CA LEU A 166 -5.05 -1.29 -2.02
C LEU A 166 -5.76 -2.54 -2.55
N LYS A 167 -7.03 -2.48 -2.96
CA LYS A 167 -7.68 -3.64 -3.58
C LYS A 167 -6.97 -4.06 -4.87
N CYS A 168 -6.48 -3.08 -5.64
CA CYS A 168 -5.77 -3.30 -6.90
C CYS A 168 -4.30 -3.64 -6.69
N HIS A 169 -3.67 -3.09 -5.65
CA HIS A 169 -2.23 -3.22 -5.40
C HIS A 169 -1.88 -4.20 -4.27
N ALA A 170 -2.85 -4.86 -3.63
CA ALA A 170 -2.59 -5.78 -2.52
C ALA A 170 -1.60 -6.89 -2.87
N GLN A 171 -1.62 -7.40 -4.10
CA GLN A 171 -0.69 -8.46 -4.53
C GLN A 171 0.77 -7.98 -4.60
N GLU A 172 0.97 -6.70 -4.90
CA GLU A 172 2.29 -6.06 -4.97
C GLU A 172 2.81 -5.67 -3.59
N GLN A 173 1.90 -5.38 -2.65
CA GLN A 173 2.24 -4.79 -1.35
C GLN A 173 2.19 -5.80 -0.19
N LEU A 174 1.37 -6.85 -0.28
CA LEU A 174 1.20 -7.89 0.74
C LEU A 174 1.88 -9.20 0.32
N PHE A 175 3.05 -9.09 -0.31
CA PHE A 175 3.76 -10.19 -0.99
C PHE A 175 4.22 -11.32 -0.07
N SER A 176 4.34 -11.06 1.24
CA SER A 176 4.76 -12.07 2.22
C SER A 176 3.59 -12.82 2.87
N ARG A 177 2.34 -12.41 2.59
CA ARG A 177 1.16 -12.94 3.27
C ARG A 177 0.74 -14.29 2.69
N THR A 178 0.20 -15.14 3.56
CA THR A 178 -0.40 -16.42 3.19
C THR A 178 -1.71 -16.22 2.40
N PRO A 179 -2.13 -17.22 1.60
CA PRO A 179 -3.42 -17.16 0.91
C PRO A 179 -4.61 -16.91 1.85
N GLU A 180 -4.55 -17.44 3.07
CA GLU A 180 -5.56 -17.28 4.12
C GLU A 180 -5.67 -15.82 4.57
N GLU A 181 -4.52 -15.20 4.89
CA GLU A 181 -4.39 -13.80 5.28
C GLU A 181 -4.88 -12.86 4.16
N ILE A 182 -4.51 -13.14 2.91
CA ILE A 182 -4.99 -12.37 1.75
C ILE A 182 -6.52 -12.48 1.60
N ARG A 183 -7.10 -13.68 1.80
CA ARG A 183 -8.56 -13.85 1.78
C ARG A 183 -9.26 -13.12 2.91
N GLU A 184 -8.63 -13.02 4.09
CA GLU A 184 -9.15 -12.23 5.21
C GLU A 184 -9.11 -10.73 4.89
N PHE A 185 -8.00 -10.22 4.36
CA PHE A 185 -7.87 -8.84 3.91
C PHE A 185 -8.97 -8.47 2.89
N TYR A 186 -9.19 -9.29 1.86
CA TYR A 186 -10.24 -9.02 0.87
C TYR A 186 -11.65 -9.08 1.48
N ARG A 187 -11.91 -9.97 2.45
CA ARG A 187 -13.19 -9.98 3.18
C ARG A 187 -13.41 -8.67 3.96
N SER A 188 -12.36 -8.11 4.56
CA SER A 188 -12.43 -6.80 5.21
C SER A 188 -12.71 -5.67 4.21
N MET A 189 -12.11 -5.71 3.01
CA MET A 189 -12.36 -4.73 1.94
C MET A 189 -13.81 -4.71 1.45
N GLU A 190 -14.55 -5.80 1.55
CA GLU A 190 -15.97 -5.84 1.16
C GLU A 190 -16.92 -5.22 2.21
N SER A 191 -16.45 -4.94 3.42
CA SER A 191 -17.28 -4.31 4.47
C SER A 191 -17.66 -2.86 4.13
N PRO A 192 -18.79 -2.31 4.61
CA PRO A 192 -19.13 -0.91 4.42
C PRO A 192 -18.23 0.03 5.25
N MET A 193 -18.16 1.31 4.88
CA MET A 193 -17.56 2.34 5.74
C MET A 193 -18.51 2.69 6.89
N PRO A 194 -18.00 3.02 8.10
CA PRO A 194 -16.58 3.11 8.49
C PRO A 194 -15.95 1.76 8.91
N GLN A 195 -16.76 0.70 9.04
CA GLN A 195 -16.34 -0.62 9.56
C GLN A 195 -15.18 -1.25 8.80
N ARG A 196 -15.11 -1.05 7.47
CA ARG A 196 -13.98 -1.49 6.64
C ARG A 196 -12.66 -0.98 7.17
N ARG A 197 -12.52 0.34 7.33
CA ARG A 197 -11.25 0.97 7.72
C ARG A 197 -10.77 0.39 9.05
N GLU A 198 -11.69 0.22 10.00
CA GLU A 198 -11.39 -0.36 11.30
C GLU A 198 -10.93 -1.82 11.20
N LYS A 199 -11.66 -2.67 10.46
CA LYS A 199 -11.26 -4.07 10.24
C LYS A 199 -9.89 -4.20 9.58
N ILE A 200 -9.58 -3.32 8.62
CA ILE A 200 -8.28 -3.33 7.96
C ILE A 200 -7.19 -2.92 8.94
N ARG A 201 -7.38 -1.84 9.72
CA ARG A 201 -6.42 -1.43 10.76
C ARG A 201 -6.12 -2.56 11.74
N GLN A 202 -7.17 -3.18 12.30
CA GLN A 202 -7.02 -4.30 13.23
C GLN A 202 -6.27 -5.48 12.62
N TRP A 203 -6.54 -5.78 11.34
CA TRP A 203 -5.81 -6.83 10.62
C TRP A 203 -4.33 -6.48 10.45
N TYR A 204 -4.01 -5.24 10.06
CA TYR A 204 -2.62 -4.77 9.94
C TYR A 204 -1.89 -4.81 11.29
N GLU A 205 -2.49 -4.28 12.35
CA GLU A 205 -1.94 -4.25 13.71
C GLU A 205 -1.67 -5.66 14.23
N LYS A 206 -2.59 -6.59 13.99
CA LYS A 206 -2.41 -8.01 14.29
C LYS A 206 -1.22 -8.58 13.53
N CYS A 207 -1.15 -8.38 12.21
CA CYS A 207 -0.06 -8.90 11.39
C CYS A 207 1.32 -8.34 11.80
N ILE A 208 1.39 -7.05 12.16
CA ILE A 208 2.62 -6.43 12.67
C ILE A 208 3.01 -7.04 14.02
N SER A 209 2.06 -7.17 14.95
CA SER A 209 2.31 -7.72 16.28
C SER A 209 2.80 -9.17 16.21
N GLU A 210 2.16 -10.00 15.38
CA GLU A 210 2.57 -11.40 15.18
C GLU A 210 3.97 -11.51 14.54
N ALA A 211 4.37 -10.54 13.71
CA ALA A 211 5.70 -10.50 13.12
C ALA A 211 6.76 -10.08 14.15
N ASP A 212 6.44 -9.15 15.05
CA ASP A 212 7.34 -8.73 16.13
C ASP A 212 7.50 -9.80 17.22
N GLU A 213 6.46 -10.58 17.52
CA GLU A 213 6.55 -11.71 18.47
C GLU A 213 7.39 -12.89 17.95
N LYS A 214 7.56 -13.02 16.64
CA LYS A 214 8.35 -14.09 16.00
C LYS A 214 9.85 -13.75 15.87
N ARG A 215 10.28 -12.55 16.27
CA ARG A 215 11.67 -12.08 16.23
C ARG A 215 12.41 -12.32 17.55
#